data_AF-A0A6N7LJT3-F1
#
_entry.id   AF-A0A6N7LJT3-F1
#
_cell.length_a   1.000
_cell.length_b   1.000
_cell.length_c   1.000
_cell.angle_alpha   90.00
_cell.angle_beta   90.00
_cell.angle_gamma   90.00
#
_symmetry.space_group_name_H-M   'P 1'
#
loop_
_entity.id
_entity.type
_entity.pdbx_description
1 polymer ?
#
loop_
_entity_poly.entity_id
_entity_poly.type
_entity_poly.pdbx_seq_one_letter_code
_entity_poly.pdbx_strand_id
1 'polypeptide(L)'
;MNCSAEAMKVLVAAASLEENQVETACSDWVECLRDGGEVPNPEIARQVLDGLRRHRHMGALKRLADNLLRLGSREDVVYRHYSQALIESGELIAAIAMLQGLVRRATPGASEWNEAQGLLGRAYKQIYIDACGSKLGMAEDALEAAIAAYRQVFDRDPTQIWHGVNLVALLARAERDGVKISDFPRKDTLIEGLRREVEQLWSAGTLEAWDYASAAELSLARGDLAGVQRWLKEYLSAADVDAFKIAGTLRQFTEVWRLRADEGEAGAVIAVLRAALLRTRSGTLSLTPQQVQRTAEADMVSFEKILGNTGVQTYWWMRAAMNRARSVALIRQPDGRGVGTGFLVRGRDLHEPLGDELFLLTNAHVVSDSPEQRGALRSDKASVAFEATADSDRTPRRHLVREIAWNSPPELLDASLLRFVEPPVGIEPCPVSDSLPVTDEDQRVYVIGHPLGGDLSFSLQDNRLLDHEGPTSGKPTIAGRVLLHYRAPTEPGSSGSPVFSADWDVIGLHHAGADFMPKLNGKQGTYAANEGIWIRSIKEAIARSFIGGSH
;
A
#
# COMPACT_ATOMS: atom_id res chain seq x y z
N MET A 1 -29.63 17.58 -18.58
CA MET A 1 -29.07 17.33 -17.24
C MET A 1 -27.88 18.25 -17.06
N ASN A 2 -27.64 18.81 -15.87
CA ASN A 2 -26.51 19.72 -15.68
C ASN A 2 -25.25 18.89 -15.42
N CYS A 3 -24.45 18.61 -16.45
CA CYS A 3 -23.27 17.75 -16.31
C CYS A 3 -22.18 18.36 -15.40
N SER A 4 -22.27 19.65 -15.05
CA SER A 4 -21.43 20.26 -14.00
C SER A 4 -21.80 19.75 -12.60
N ALA A 5 -23.09 19.46 -12.35
CA ALA A 5 -23.53 18.87 -11.09
C ALA A 5 -23.04 17.43 -10.93
N GLU A 6 -22.99 16.65 -12.01
CA GLU A 6 -22.44 15.29 -12.01
C GLU A 6 -20.92 15.30 -11.75
N ALA A 7 -20.18 16.24 -12.35
CA ALA A 7 -18.76 16.41 -12.05
C ALA A 7 -18.49 16.69 -10.57
N MET A 8 -19.34 17.46 -9.91
CA MET A 8 -19.21 17.74 -8.47
C MET A 8 -19.41 16.47 -7.62
N LYS A 9 -20.28 15.54 -8.04
CA LYS A 9 -20.42 14.24 -7.35
C LYS A 9 -19.14 13.43 -7.41
N VAL A 10 -18.40 13.49 -8.52
CA VAL A 10 -17.09 12.82 -8.63
C VAL A 10 -16.12 13.37 -7.59
N LEU A 11 -16.07 14.69 -7.40
CA LEU A 11 -15.20 15.31 -6.39
C LEU A 11 -15.58 14.92 -4.96
N VAL A 12 -16.88 14.87 -4.66
CA VAL A 12 -17.39 14.42 -3.36
C VAL A 12 -17.05 12.95 -3.12
N ALA A 13 -17.24 12.09 -4.13
CA ALA A 13 -16.89 10.68 -4.05
C ALA A 13 -15.37 10.47 -3.91
N ALA A 14 -14.55 11.24 -4.62
CA ALA A 14 -13.10 11.17 -4.50
C ALA A 14 -12.65 11.48 -3.07
N ALA A 15 -13.32 12.42 -2.39
CA ALA A 15 -13.02 12.74 -1.00
C ALA A 15 -13.53 11.69 0.00
N SER A 16 -14.53 10.87 -0.36
CA SER A 16 -15.08 9.82 0.52
C SER A 16 -14.20 8.57 0.60
N LEU A 17 -13.22 8.42 -0.30
CA LEU A 17 -12.34 7.24 -0.43
C LEU A 17 -13.09 5.94 -0.73
N GLU A 18 -14.35 6.01 -1.18
CA GLU A 18 -15.13 4.85 -1.60
C GLU A 18 -14.95 4.59 -3.10
N GLU A 19 -14.07 3.67 -3.47
CA GLU A 19 -13.72 3.39 -4.88
C GLU A 19 -14.96 3.13 -5.75
N ASN A 20 -15.96 2.40 -5.23
CA ASN A 20 -17.19 2.12 -5.97
C ASN A 20 -18.07 3.35 -6.17
N GLN A 21 -18.16 4.26 -5.20
CA GLN A 21 -18.86 5.54 -5.41
C GLN A 21 -18.13 6.40 -6.44
N VAL A 22 -16.79 6.36 -6.42
CA VAL A 22 -15.97 7.08 -7.39
C VAL A 22 -16.20 6.55 -8.81
N GLU A 23 -16.18 5.23 -8.99
CA GLU A 23 -16.42 4.59 -10.29
C GLU A 23 -17.83 4.88 -10.81
N THR A 24 -18.85 4.78 -9.95
CA THR A 24 -20.23 5.13 -10.32
C THR A 24 -20.33 6.60 -10.71
N ALA A 25 -19.83 7.52 -9.88
CA ALA A 25 -19.89 8.95 -10.18
C ALA A 25 -19.14 9.31 -11.47
N CYS A 26 -17.98 8.69 -11.72
CA CYS A 26 -17.23 8.88 -12.97
C CYS A 26 -18.04 8.39 -14.18
N SER A 27 -18.69 7.23 -14.05
CA SER A 27 -19.52 6.65 -15.11
C SER A 27 -20.73 7.52 -15.41
N ASP A 28 -21.46 7.96 -14.37
CA ASP A 28 -22.61 8.85 -14.48
C ASP A 28 -22.25 10.18 -15.16
N TRP A 29 -21.08 10.73 -14.84
CA TRP A 29 -20.61 11.96 -15.47
C TRP A 29 -20.30 11.76 -16.97
N VAL A 30 -19.63 10.66 -17.33
CA VAL A 30 -19.35 10.30 -18.73
C VAL A 30 -20.64 10.07 -19.51
N GLU A 31 -21.62 9.40 -18.92
CA GLU A 31 -22.94 9.19 -19.53
C GLU A 31 -23.68 10.50 -19.74
N CYS A 32 -23.69 11.41 -18.74
CA CYS A 32 -24.27 12.73 -18.88
C CYS A 32 -23.67 13.50 -20.08
N LEU A 33 -22.34 13.52 -20.20
CA LEU A 33 -21.64 14.20 -21.30
C LEU A 33 -21.99 13.57 -22.65
N ARG A 34 -22.06 12.23 -22.71
CA ARG A 34 -22.42 11.49 -23.93
C ARG A 34 -23.84 11.79 -24.37
N ASP A 35 -24.80 11.74 -23.45
CA ASP A 35 -26.22 12.00 -23.73
C ASP A 35 -26.48 13.46 -24.10
N GLY A 36 -25.70 14.38 -23.52
CA GLY A 36 -25.72 15.80 -23.88
C GLY A 36 -25.07 16.12 -25.22
N GLY A 37 -24.25 15.22 -25.78
CA GLY A 37 -23.41 15.51 -26.94
C GLY A 37 -22.35 16.59 -26.64
N GLU A 38 -21.90 16.69 -25.39
CA GLU A 38 -21.02 17.75 -24.90
C GLU A 38 -19.58 17.25 -24.73
N VAL A 39 -18.62 18.11 -25.06
CA VAL A 39 -17.21 17.91 -24.64
C VAL A 39 -17.07 18.50 -23.23
N PRO A 40 -16.38 17.81 -22.30
CA PRO A 40 -16.20 18.32 -20.94
C PRO A 40 -15.53 19.70 -20.94
N ASN A 41 -16.04 20.62 -20.12
CA ASN A 41 -15.39 21.90 -19.89
C ASN A 41 -13.96 21.66 -19.35
N PRO A 42 -12.92 22.32 -19.92
CA PRO A 42 -11.53 22.10 -19.53
C PRO A 42 -11.23 22.33 -18.05
N GLU A 43 -11.86 23.34 -17.44
CA GLU A 43 -11.67 23.66 -16.02
C GLU A 43 -12.24 22.58 -15.12
N ILE A 44 -13.44 22.11 -15.44
CA ILE A 44 -14.11 21.04 -14.69
C ILE A 44 -13.34 19.74 -14.84
N ALA A 45 -12.90 19.39 -16.05
CA ALA A 45 -12.08 18.21 -16.29
C ALA A 45 -10.79 18.23 -15.46
N ARG A 46 -10.10 19.37 -15.41
CA ARG A 46 -8.91 19.53 -14.58
C ARG A 46 -9.22 19.31 -13.11
N GLN A 47 -10.24 19.98 -12.57
CA GLN A 47 -10.60 19.86 -11.16
C GLN A 47 -10.93 18.42 -10.76
N VAL A 48 -11.72 17.71 -11.57
CA VAL A 48 -12.08 16.31 -11.32
C VAL A 48 -10.86 15.40 -11.37
N LEU A 49 -10.03 15.51 -12.42
CA LEU A 49 -8.83 14.68 -12.58
C LEU A 49 -7.81 14.95 -11.46
N ASP A 50 -7.60 16.21 -11.06
CA ASP A 50 -6.76 16.56 -9.91
C ASP A 50 -7.34 16.02 -8.60
N GLY A 51 -8.67 16.03 -8.43
CA GLY A 51 -9.34 15.43 -7.29
C GLY A 51 -9.09 13.93 -7.18
N LEU A 52 -9.32 13.18 -8.26
CA LEU A 52 -9.04 11.74 -8.32
C LEU A 52 -7.56 11.44 -8.07
N ARG A 53 -6.66 12.25 -8.65
CA ARG A 53 -5.21 12.14 -8.44
C ARG A 53 -4.84 12.34 -6.97
N ARG A 54 -5.33 13.41 -6.34
CA ARG A 54 -5.06 13.75 -4.93
C ARG A 54 -5.50 12.63 -3.99
N HIS A 55 -6.63 11.99 -4.28
CA HIS A 55 -7.20 10.90 -3.47
C HIS A 55 -6.76 9.50 -3.91
N ARG A 56 -5.80 9.39 -4.85
CA ARG A 56 -5.20 8.13 -5.32
C ARG A 56 -6.14 7.15 -6.03
N HIS A 57 -7.27 7.60 -6.55
CA HIS A 57 -8.16 6.79 -7.39
C HIS A 57 -7.57 6.63 -8.80
N MET A 58 -6.42 5.97 -8.93
CA MET A 58 -5.64 5.90 -10.18
C MET A 58 -6.35 5.08 -11.26
N GLY A 59 -7.11 4.05 -10.85
CA GLY A 59 -7.95 3.27 -11.76
C GLY A 59 -9.06 4.12 -12.37
N ALA A 60 -9.83 4.81 -11.51
CA ALA A 60 -10.85 5.75 -11.94
C ALA A 60 -10.27 6.89 -12.78
N LEU A 61 -9.15 7.47 -12.36
CA LEU A 61 -8.44 8.54 -13.09
C LEU A 61 -8.09 8.09 -14.51
N LYS A 62 -7.52 6.90 -14.66
CA LYS A 62 -7.18 6.32 -15.96
C LYS A 62 -8.41 6.15 -16.84
N ARG A 63 -9.45 5.48 -16.32
CA ARG A 63 -10.70 5.20 -17.05
C ARG A 63 -11.41 6.47 -17.46
N LEU A 64 -11.53 7.43 -16.54
CA LEU A 64 -12.20 8.70 -16.79
C LEU A 64 -11.43 9.50 -17.84
N ALA A 65 -10.12 9.67 -17.69
CA ALA A 65 -9.33 10.41 -18.67
C ALA A 65 -9.40 9.78 -20.08
N ASP A 66 -9.33 8.44 -20.18
CA ASP A 66 -9.53 7.72 -21.46
C ASP A 66 -10.90 8.04 -22.08
N ASN A 67 -11.96 8.00 -21.27
CA ASN A 67 -13.32 8.33 -21.71
C ASN A 67 -13.45 9.79 -22.17
N LEU A 68 -12.87 10.75 -21.44
CA LEU A 68 -12.92 12.17 -21.84
C LEU A 68 -12.19 12.40 -23.18
N LEU A 69 -11.08 11.69 -23.44
CA LEU A 69 -10.39 11.73 -24.72
C LEU A 69 -11.24 11.14 -25.86
N ARG A 70 -11.93 10.01 -25.61
CA ARG A 70 -12.85 9.39 -26.59
C ARG A 70 -14.07 10.26 -26.90
N LEU A 71 -14.53 11.03 -25.93
CA LEU A 71 -15.58 12.04 -26.11
C LEU A 71 -15.10 13.27 -26.90
N GLY A 72 -13.81 13.36 -27.22
CA GLY A 72 -13.26 14.42 -28.07
C GLY A 72 -12.53 15.53 -27.31
N SER A 73 -12.27 15.38 -26.02
CA SER A 73 -11.42 16.34 -25.29
C SER A 73 -10.01 16.37 -25.90
N ARG A 74 -9.50 17.59 -26.12
CA ARG A 74 -8.15 17.85 -26.67
C ARG A 74 -7.25 18.60 -25.71
N GLU A 75 -7.69 18.76 -24.47
CA GLU A 75 -6.99 19.54 -23.45
C GLU A 75 -5.73 18.83 -22.97
N ASP A 76 -4.61 19.53 -22.98
CA ASP A 76 -3.29 19.02 -22.57
C ASP A 76 -3.29 18.38 -21.18
N VAL A 77 -4.03 18.99 -20.25
CA VAL A 77 -4.18 18.50 -18.89
C VAL A 77 -4.80 17.09 -18.82
N VAL A 78 -5.70 16.73 -19.73
CA VAL A 78 -6.33 15.39 -19.77
C VAL A 78 -5.31 14.36 -20.25
N TYR A 79 -4.52 14.70 -21.28
CA TYR A 79 -3.43 13.85 -21.77
C TYR A 79 -2.36 13.64 -20.70
N ARG A 80 -2.03 14.68 -19.95
CA ARG A 80 -1.08 14.62 -18.85
C ARG A 80 -1.56 13.67 -17.74
N HIS A 81 -2.80 13.82 -17.26
CA HIS A 81 -3.35 12.96 -16.21
C HIS A 81 -3.50 11.51 -16.66
N TYR A 82 -3.95 11.27 -17.90
CA TYR A 82 -4.00 9.93 -18.47
C TYR A 82 -2.59 9.29 -18.51
N SER A 83 -1.60 10.04 -18.98
CA SER A 83 -0.22 9.59 -19.03
C SER A 83 0.33 9.30 -17.63
N GLN A 84 0.03 10.14 -16.63
CA GLN A 84 0.43 9.89 -15.25
C GLN A 84 -0.19 8.59 -14.71
N ALA A 85 -1.48 8.35 -14.96
CA ALA A 85 -2.15 7.13 -14.53
C ALA A 85 -1.59 5.87 -15.21
N LEU A 86 -1.18 5.97 -16.49
CA LEU A 86 -0.47 4.91 -17.20
C LEU A 86 0.88 4.61 -16.54
N ILE A 87 1.65 5.63 -16.14
CA ILE A 87 2.93 5.41 -15.44
C ILE A 87 2.70 4.69 -14.10
N GLU A 88 1.71 5.13 -13.30
CA GLU A 88 1.42 4.48 -12.02
C GLU A 88 0.89 3.04 -12.18
N SER A 89 0.30 2.71 -13.33
CA SER A 89 -0.15 1.34 -13.66
C SER A 89 0.94 0.48 -14.31
N GLY A 90 2.17 1.01 -14.47
CA GLY A 90 3.30 0.30 -15.08
C GLY A 90 3.30 0.27 -16.62
N GLU A 91 2.37 0.97 -17.28
CA GLU A 91 2.26 1.04 -18.76
C GLU A 91 3.19 2.11 -19.34
N LEU A 92 4.49 2.02 -19.01
CA LEU A 92 5.50 3.05 -19.25
C LEU A 92 5.66 3.42 -20.72
N ILE A 93 5.66 2.43 -21.62
CA ILE A 93 5.83 2.65 -23.07
C ILE A 93 4.67 3.44 -23.65
N ALA A 94 3.44 3.12 -23.25
CA ALA A 94 2.25 3.85 -23.68
C ALA A 94 2.28 5.29 -23.15
N ALA A 95 2.64 5.47 -21.87
CA ALA A 95 2.79 6.80 -21.27
C ALA A 95 3.82 7.66 -22.01
N ILE A 96 4.98 7.10 -22.36
CA ILE A 96 6.04 7.81 -23.10
C ILE A 96 5.54 8.27 -24.46
N ALA A 97 4.86 7.40 -25.23
CA ALA A 97 4.34 7.77 -26.54
C ALA A 97 3.36 8.95 -26.46
N MET A 98 2.48 8.93 -25.45
CA MET A 98 1.51 10.00 -25.18
C MET A 98 2.21 11.30 -24.76
N LEU A 99 3.17 11.24 -23.83
CA LEU A 99 3.91 12.40 -23.33
C LEU A 99 4.79 13.04 -24.40
N GLN A 100 5.44 12.25 -25.26
CA GLN A 100 6.18 12.79 -26.41
C GLN A 100 5.25 13.54 -27.38
N GLY A 101 4.03 13.05 -27.58
CA GLY A 101 3.00 13.78 -28.33
C GLY A 101 2.64 15.11 -27.69
N LEU A 102 2.45 15.13 -26.38
CA LEU A 102 2.14 16.33 -25.60
C LEU A 102 3.30 17.35 -25.62
N VAL A 103 4.53 16.91 -25.37
CA VAL A 103 5.73 17.76 -25.40
C VAL A 103 5.95 18.40 -26.78
N ARG A 104 5.64 17.70 -27.88
CA ARG A 104 5.76 18.24 -29.24
C ARG A 104 4.76 19.35 -29.55
N ARG A 105 3.58 19.35 -28.91
CA ARG A 105 2.52 20.32 -29.18
C ARG A 105 2.45 21.46 -28.16
N ALA A 106 2.87 21.21 -26.92
CA ALA A 106 2.89 22.22 -25.87
C ALA A 106 4.04 23.22 -26.07
N THR A 107 3.81 24.47 -25.67
CA THR A 107 4.82 25.54 -25.77
C THR A 107 5.99 25.28 -24.82
N PRO A 108 7.25 25.24 -25.29
CA PRO A 108 8.40 25.06 -24.42
C PRO A 108 8.48 26.08 -23.28
N GLY A 109 8.69 25.60 -22.05
CA GLY A 109 8.73 26.43 -20.83
C GLY A 109 7.37 26.74 -20.22
N ALA A 110 6.25 26.43 -20.89
CA ALA A 110 4.93 26.54 -20.27
C ALA A 110 4.73 25.44 -19.21
N SER A 111 3.84 25.68 -18.24
CA SER A 111 3.54 24.76 -17.13
C SER A 111 3.25 23.33 -17.60
N GLU A 112 2.36 23.14 -18.59
CA GLU A 112 2.03 21.80 -19.13
C GLU A 112 3.22 21.14 -19.85
N TRP A 113 4.08 21.92 -20.50
CA TRP A 113 5.30 21.38 -21.13
C TRP A 113 6.31 20.95 -20.07
N ASN A 114 6.50 21.75 -19.01
CA ASN A 114 7.38 21.42 -17.88
C ASN A 114 6.90 20.13 -17.20
N GLU A 115 5.61 20.04 -16.87
CA GLU A 115 4.99 18.85 -16.29
C GLU A 115 5.14 17.61 -17.19
N ALA A 116 4.87 17.74 -18.50
CA ALA A 116 5.01 16.63 -19.44
C ALA A 116 6.46 16.15 -19.56
N GLN A 117 7.44 17.05 -19.58
CA GLN A 117 8.86 16.70 -19.53
C GLN A 117 9.24 15.98 -18.24
N GLY A 118 8.71 16.44 -17.10
CA GLY A 118 8.98 15.81 -15.83
C GLY A 118 8.40 14.40 -15.70
N LEU A 119 7.19 14.18 -16.23
CA LEU A 119 6.58 12.84 -16.33
C LEU A 119 7.32 11.95 -17.33
N LEU A 120 7.81 12.51 -18.43
CA LEU A 120 8.62 11.79 -19.41
C LEU A 120 9.92 11.32 -18.76
N GLY A 121 10.58 12.21 -18.02
CA GLY A 121 11.74 11.90 -17.19
C GLY A 121 11.44 10.81 -16.16
N ARG A 122 10.26 10.85 -15.52
CA ARG A 122 9.82 9.84 -14.55
C ARG A 122 9.64 8.46 -15.21
N ALA A 123 9.00 8.40 -16.38
CA ALA A 123 8.76 7.15 -17.08
C ALA A 123 10.08 6.50 -17.53
N TYR A 124 10.98 7.28 -18.13
CA TYR A 124 12.31 6.79 -18.52
C TYR A 124 13.17 6.41 -17.32
N LYS A 125 13.11 7.17 -16.22
CA LYS A 125 13.76 6.81 -14.95
C LYS A 125 13.29 5.45 -14.44
N GLN A 126 11.99 5.14 -14.52
CA GLN A 126 11.48 3.84 -14.12
C GLN A 126 11.99 2.72 -15.04
N ILE A 127 11.98 2.91 -16.36
CA ILE A 127 12.57 1.94 -17.31
C ILE A 127 14.03 1.68 -16.98
N TYR A 128 14.80 2.72 -16.67
CA TYR A 128 16.19 2.57 -16.26
C TYR A 128 16.32 1.71 -14.99
N ILE A 129 15.53 1.99 -13.96
CA ILE A 129 15.55 1.22 -12.70
C ILE A 129 15.23 -0.25 -12.96
N ASP A 130 14.19 -0.52 -13.75
CA ASP A 130 13.71 -1.87 -14.05
C ASP A 130 14.70 -2.66 -14.92
N ALA A 131 15.39 -1.97 -15.85
CA ALA A 131 16.35 -2.57 -16.78
C ALA A 131 17.80 -2.58 -16.25
N CYS A 132 18.10 -1.89 -15.15
CA CYS A 132 19.45 -1.74 -14.60
C CYS A 132 20.09 -3.11 -14.31
N GLY A 133 21.27 -3.37 -14.89
CA GLY A 133 21.95 -4.67 -14.80
C GLY A 133 21.65 -5.63 -15.96
N SER A 134 20.73 -5.29 -16.85
CA SER A 134 20.51 -6.00 -18.11
C SER A 134 21.63 -5.72 -19.11
N LYS A 135 22.02 -6.73 -19.90
CA LYS A 135 23.03 -6.59 -20.98
C LYS A 135 22.45 -6.10 -22.31
N LEU A 136 21.17 -5.74 -22.34
CA LEU A 136 20.44 -5.40 -23.55
C LEU A 136 20.56 -3.91 -23.96
N GLY A 137 21.25 -3.07 -23.18
CA GLY A 137 21.55 -1.66 -23.50
C GLY A 137 20.38 -0.68 -23.35
N MET A 138 19.17 -1.16 -23.07
CA MET A 138 17.98 -0.29 -22.89
C MET A 138 18.06 0.59 -21.63
N ALA A 139 18.88 0.22 -20.65
CA ALA A 139 19.01 0.98 -19.41
C ALA A 139 19.71 2.32 -19.68
N GLU A 140 20.86 2.31 -20.33
CA GLU A 140 21.65 3.49 -20.63
C GLU A 140 20.86 4.50 -21.48
N ASP A 141 20.19 4.04 -22.54
CA ASP A 141 19.33 4.89 -23.38
C ASP A 141 18.19 5.54 -22.57
N ALA A 142 17.56 4.78 -21.67
CA ALA A 142 16.50 5.30 -20.81
C ALA A 142 17.04 6.31 -19.79
N LEU A 143 18.22 6.08 -19.22
CA LEU A 143 18.86 7.03 -18.31
C LEU A 143 19.19 8.35 -19.00
N GLU A 144 19.78 8.29 -20.20
CA GLU A 144 20.09 9.49 -20.99
C GLU A 144 18.80 10.25 -21.36
N ALA A 145 17.76 9.55 -21.78
CA ALA A 145 16.45 10.15 -22.07
C ALA A 145 15.82 10.80 -20.83
N ALA A 146 15.93 10.17 -19.66
CA ALA A 146 15.44 10.73 -18.40
C ALA A 146 16.18 12.02 -18.03
N ILE A 147 17.51 12.01 -18.08
CA ILE A 147 18.35 13.18 -17.82
C ILE A 147 18.01 14.31 -18.81
N ALA A 148 17.91 14.00 -20.11
CA ALA A 148 17.57 14.98 -21.12
C ALA A 148 16.20 15.64 -20.89
N ALA A 149 15.20 14.87 -20.44
CA ALA A 149 13.86 15.39 -20.16
C ALA A 149 13.87 16.39 -18.99
N TYR A 150 14.50 16.04 -17.85
CA TYR A 150 14.58 16.96 -16.72
C TYR A 150 15.46 18.18 -17.02
N ARG A 151 16.59 17.99 -17.73
CA ARG A 151 17.54 19.04 -18.09
C ARG A 151 16.91 20.11 -18.97
N GLN A 152 16.08 19.72 -19.93
CA GLN A 152 15.42 20.67 -20.82
C GLN A 152 14.59 21.71 -20.07
N VAL A 153 13.96 21.34 -18.95
CA VAL A 153 13.22 22.28 -18.12
C VAL A 153 14.18 23.10 -17.27
N PHE A 154 15.10 22.43 -16.56
CA PHE A 154 15.98 23.07 -15.59
C PHE A 154 16.96 24.08 -16.22
N ASP A 155 17.51 23.79 -17.40
CA ASP A 155 18.42 24.71 -18.11
C ASP A 155 17.71 26.00 -18.56
N ARG A 156 16.38 25.96 -18.71
CA ARG A 156 15.56 27.14 -19.05
C ARG A 156 15.17 27.94 -17.82
N ASP A 157 14.82 27.23 -16.75
CA ASP A 157 14.39 27.83 -15.50
C ASP A 157 14.97 27.06 -14.30
N PRO A 158 16.08 27.54 -13.74
CA PRO A 158 16.72 26.92 -12.57
C PRO A 158 15.89 26.98 -11.29
N THR A 159 14.79 27.75 -11.26
CA THR A 159 13.88 27.79 -10.10
C THR A 159 12.96 26.56 -10.05
N GLN A 160 12.92 25.76 -11.11
CA GLN A 160 12.19 24.49 -11.17
C GLN A 160 12.90 23.39 -10.38
N ILE A 161 12.86 23.49 -9.04
CA ILE A 161 13.58 22.64 -8.07
C ILE A 161 13.36 21.15 -8.34
N TRP A 162 12.12 20.74 -8.59
CA TRP A 162 11.78 19.34 -8.84
C TRP A 162 12.58 18.70 -9.99
N HIS A 163 12.78 19.44 -11.08
CA HIS A 163 13.58 18.97 -12.21
C HIS A 163 15.07 18.90 -11.85
N GLY A 164 15.57 19.92 -11.17
CA GLY A 164 16.96 19.96 -10.71
C GLY A 164 17.31 18.83 -9.74
N VAL A 165 16.45 18.53 -8.77
CA VAL A 165 16.67 17.43 -7.81
C VAL A 165 16.63 16.08 -8.50
N ASN A 166 15.71 15.86 -9.44
CA ASN A 166 15.70 14.63 -10.23
C ASN A 166 16.96 14.48 -11.09
N LEU A 167 17.51 15.57 -11.64
CA LEU A 167 18.82 15.54 -12.29
C LEU A 167 19.93 15.11 -11.33
N VAL A 168 20.01 15.74 -10.15
CA VAL A 168 20.99 15.36 -9.11
C VAL A 168 20.89 13.87 -8.81
N ALA A 169 19.68 13.36 -8.58
CA ALA A 169 19.44 11.97 -8.23
C ALA A 169 19.86 11.00 -9.35
N LEU A 170 19.52 11.30 -10.60
CA LEU A 170 19.90 10.48 -11.76
C LEU A 170 21.42 10.48 -12.00
N LEU A 171 22.09 11.61 -11.80
CA LEU A 171 23.56 11.70 -11.94
C LEU A 171 24.28 10.95 -10.83
N ALA A 172 23.83 11.10 -9.59
CA ALA A 172 24.36 10.35 -8.46
C ALA A 172 24.14 8.84 -8.66
N ARG A 173 23.01 8.46 -9.27
CA ARG A 173 22.73 7.08 -9.60
C ARG A 173 23.61 6.56 -10.73
N ALA A 174 23.78 7.32 -11.82
CA ALA A 174 24.65 6.98 -12.93
C ALA A 174 26.09 6.72 -12.45
N GLU A 175 26.62 7.61 -11.60
CA GLU A 175 27.94 7.48 -11.00
C GLU A 175 28.08 6.19 -10.18
N ARG A 176 27.07 5.85 -9.37
CA ARG A 176 27.08 4.63 -8.56
C ARG A 176 26.99 3.35 -9.39
N ASP A 177 26.24 3.40 -10.49
CA ASP A 177 26.11 2.28 -11.42
C ASP A 177 27.28 2.21 -12.42
N GLY A 178 28.22 3.15 -12.38
CA GLY A 178 29.38 3.20 -13.28
C GLY A 178 29.06 3.63 -14.71
N VAL A 179 27.88 4.23 -14.94
CA VAL A 179 27.44 4.73 -16.24
C VAL A 179 27.98 6.14 -16.46
N LYS A 180 28.67 6.36 -17.59
CA LYS A 180 29.24 7.65 -17.93
C LYS A 180 28.21 8.51 -18.66
N ILE A 181 27.91 9.68 -18.10
CA ILE A 181 27.06 10.70 -18.73
C ILE A 181 27.95 11.81 -19.31
N SER A 182 27.81 12.09 -20.60
CA SER A 182 28.54 13.15 -21.29
C SER A 182 27.87 14.52 -21.08
N ASP A 183 28.64 15.61 -21.18
CA ASP A 183 28.14 17.00 -21.23
C ASP A 183 27.29 17.49 -20.04
N PHE A 184 27.63 17.14 -18.79
CA PHE A 184 26.91 17.61 -17.61
C PHE A 184 27.75 18.56 -16.72
N PRO A 185 27.19 19.69 -16.20
CA PRO A 185 27.87 20.53 -15.22
C PRO A 185 28.25 19.75 -13.95
N ARG A 186 29.27 20.19 -13.21
CA ARG A 186 29.68 19.49 -11.98
C ARG A 186 28.48 19.38 -11.02
N LYS A 187 28.11 18.14 -10.67
CA LYS A 187 27.00 17.79 -9.77
C LYS A 187 26.97 18.65 -8.50
N ASP A 188 28.13 18.94 -7.92
CA ASP A 188 28.25 19.75 -6.70
C ASP A 188 27.76 21.19 -6.88
N THR A 189 27.98 21.81 -8.04
CA THR A 189 27.50 23.16 -8.34
C THR A 189 25.98 23.19 -8.46
N LEU A 190 25.40 22.15 -9.08
CA LEU A 190 23.94 21.98 -9.20
C LEU A 190 23.30 21.85 -7.82
N ILE A 191 23.86 20.99 -6.97
CA ILE A 191 23.40 20.76 -5.60
C ILE A 191 23.42 22.06 -4.79
N GLU A 192 24.52 22.81 -4.83
CA GLU A 192 24.65 24.05 -4.05
C GLU A 192 23.70 25.15 -4.54
N GLY A 193 23.46 25.25 -5.85
CA GLY A 193 22.46 26.16 -6.42
C GLY A 193 21.05 25.85 -5.93
N LEU A 194 20.63 24.59 -6.07
CA LEU A 194 19.32 24.12 -5.62
C LEU A 194 19.12 24.28 -4.10
N ARG A 195 20.16 24.01 -3.31
CA ARG A 195 20.11 24.18 -1.85
C ARG A 195 19.86 25.64 -1.46
N ARG A 196 20.51 26.59 -2.15
CA ARG A 196 20.29 28.03 -1.90
C ARG A 196 18.87 28.43 -2.23
N GLU A 197 18.32 27.93 -3.32
CA GLU A 197 16.93 28.19 -3.72
C GLU A 197 15.95 27.67 -2.65
N VAL A 198 16.11 26.42 -2.22
CA VAL A 198 15.29 25.82 -1.16
C VAL A 198 15.38 26.60 0.15
N GLU A 199 16.58 27.00 0.59
CA GLU A 199 16.76 27.77 1.83
C GLU A 199 16.16 29.19 1.73
N GLN A 200 16.17 29.80 0.54
CA GLN A 200 15.49 31.08 0.31
C GLN A 200 13.98 30.95 0.44
N LEU A 201 13.39 29.94 -0.20
CA LEU A 201 11.95 29.66 -0.09
C LEU A 201 11.55 29.25 1.33
N TRP A 202 12.41 28.51 2.04
CA TRP A 202 12.21 28.21 3.47
C TRP A 202 12.17 29.48 4.31
N SER A 203 13.12 30.40 4.08
CA SER A 203 13.17 31.68 4.78
C SER A 203 11.95 32.56 4.47
N ALA A 204 11.38 32.42 3.27
CA ALA A 204 10.15 33.09 2.86
C ALA A 204 8.87 32.41 3.39
N GLY A 205 8.97 31.19 3.93
CA GLY A 205 7.82 30.41 4.43
C GLY A 205 6.90 29.88 3.33
N THR A 206 7.43 29.67 2.12
CA THR A 206 6.65 29.29 0.93
C THR A 206 6.89 27.86 0.46
N LEU A 207 7.58 27.02 1.26
CA LEU A 207 7.84 25.63 0.90
C LEU A 207 6.59 24.76 1.04
N GLU A 208 6.33 23.94 0.03
CA GLU A 208 5.34 22.86 0.07
C GLU A 208 6.01 21.53 0.49
N ALA A 209 5.20 20.50 0.77
CA ALA A 209 5.70 19.18 1.16
C ALA A 209 6.77 18.63 0.20
N TRP A 210 6.58 18.78 -1.11
CA TRP A 210 7.54 18.28 -2.10
C TRP A 210 8.90 18.98 -2.05
N ASP A 211 8.94 20.24 -1.63
CA ASP A 211 10.19 20.97 -1.53
C ASP A 211 11.00 20.53 -0.31
N TYR A 212 10.34 20.20 0.80
CA TYR A 212 11.02 19.58 1.95
C TYR A 212 11.61 18.21 1.60
N ALA A 213 10.86 17.39 0.85
CA ALA A 213 11.38 16.11 0.34
C ALA A 213 12.58 16.33 -0.58
N SER A 214 12.51 17.32 -1.47
CA SER A 214 13.60 17.73 -2.36
C SER A 214 14.84 18.20 -1.58
N ALA A 215 14.65 18.95 -0.49
CA ALA A 215 15.71 19.39 0.42
C ALA A 215 16.40 18.22 1.12
N ALA A 216 15.62 17.21 1.54
CA ALA A 216 16.15 15.98 2.10
C ALA A 216 16.98 15.19 1.06
N GLU A 217 16.52 15.09 -0.18
CA GLU A 217 17.28 14.46 -1.27
C GLU A 217 18.61 15.18 -1.57
N LEU A 218 18.59 16.52 -1.59
CA LEU A 218 19.81 17.31 -1.79
C LEU A 218 20.81 17.11 -0.65
N SER A 219 20.33 16.96 0.59
CA SER A 219 21.18 16.65 1.74
C SER A 219 21.78 15.25 1.62
N LEU A 220 20.98 14.28 1.17
CA LEU A 220 21.42 12.92 0.89
C LEU A 220 22.50 12.88 -0.21
N ALA A 221 22.32 13.68 -1.27
CA ALA A 221 23.29 13.81 -2.36
C ALA A 221 24.69 14.29 -1.89
N ARG A 222 24.75 15.04 -0.78
CA ARG A 222 25.98 15.54 -0.17
C ARG A 222 26.57 14.60 0.89
N GLY A 223 25.87 13.52 1.24
CA GLY A 223 26.19 12.70 2.41
C GLY A 223 25.91 13.39 3.74
N ASP A 224 25.08 14.44 3.76
CA ASP A 224 24.70 15.18 4.96
C ASP A 224 23.46 14.56 5.62
N LEU A 225 23.68 13.50 6.41
CA LEU A 225 22.59 12.80 7.10
C LEU A 225 21.86 13.68 8.12
N ALA A 226 22.54 14.62 8.76
CA ALA A 226 21.90 15.57 9.68
C ALA A 226 20.93 16.49 8.93
N GLY A 227 21.30 16.94 7.73
CA GLY A 227 20.43 17.66 6.82
C GLY A 227 19.22 16.83 6.39
N VAL A 228 19.42 15.55 6.03
CA VAL A 228 18.31 14.63 5.67
C VAL A 228 17.30 14.53 6.82
N GLN A 229 17.78 14.33 8.05
CA GLN A 229 16.93 14.20 9.23
C GLN A 229 16.14 15.49 9.50
N ARG A 230 16.80 16.65 9.44
CA ARG A 230 16.16 17.96 9.60
C ARG A 230 15.02 18.13 8.59
N TRP A 231 15.29 17.95 7.30
CA TRP A 231 14.30 18.21 6.27
C TRP A 231 13.17 17.19 6.25
N LEU A 232 13.43 15.92 6.58
CA LEU A 232 12.36 14.93 6.72
C LEU A 232 11.43 15.22 7.90
N LYS A 233 11.95 15.78 9.00
CA LYS A 233 11.11 16.21 10.10
C LYS A 233 10.14 17.33 9.69
N GLU A 234 10.63 18.34 8.96
CA GLU A 234 9.78 19.40 8.42
C GLU A 234 8.79 18.85 7.39
N TYR A 235 9.25 17.99 6.49
CA TYR A 235 8.43 17.32 5.48
C TYR A 235 7.23 16.58 6.09
N LEU A 236 7.47 15.73 7.09
CA LEU A 236 6.43 14.94 7.74
C LEU A 236 5.51 15.78 8.63
N SER A 237 5.90 17.02 8.93
CA SER A 237 5.10 17.99 9.69
C SER A 237 4.36 18.99 8.78
N ALA A 238 4.62 18.97 7.46
CA ALA A 238 4.01 19.90 6.52
C ALA A 238 2.50 19.70 6.41
N ALA A 239 1.74 20.79 6.32
CA ALA A 239 0.27 20.74 6.34
C ALA A 239 -0.33 20.02 5.12
N ASP A 240 0.38 20.01 3.99
CA ASP A 240 -0.02 19.40 2.74
C ASP A 240 0.62 18.02 2.50
N VAL A 241 1.35 17.45 3.47
CA VAL A 241 1.90 16.10 3.34
C VAL A 241 0.80 15.05 3.39
N ASP A 242 0.82 14.13 2.44
CA ASP A 242 -0.16 13.05 2.32
C ASP A 242 0.55 11.71 2.03
N ALA A 243 -0.22 10.62 2.05
CA ALA A 243 0.30 9.27 1.82
C ALA A 243 0.94 9.12 0.42
N PHE A 244 0.42 9.81 -0.60
CA PHE A 244 0.99 9.79 -1.96
C PHE A 244 2.38 10.42 -1.94
N LYS A 245 2.53 11.58 -1.29
CA LYS A 245 3.82 12.25 -1.18
C LYS A 245 4.83 11.36 -0.44
N ILE A 246 4.45 10.82 0.72
CA ILE A 246 5.36 9.99 1.53
C ILE A 246 5.78 8.73 0.78
N ALA A 247 4.84 8.07 0.09
CA ALA A 247 5.15 6.89 -0.72
C ALA A 247 6.10 7.23 -1.90
N GLY A 248 5.91 8.38 -2.54
CA GLY A 248 6.80 8.88 -3.59
C GLY A 248 8.23 9.12 -3.07
N THR A 249 8.36 9.78 -1.92
CA THR A 249 9.65 10.03 -1.27
C THR A 249 10.32 8.73 -0.85
N LEU A 250 9.58 7.81 -0.23
CA LEU A 250 10.07 6.48 0.13
C LEU A 250 10.61 5.74 -1.09
N ARG A 251 9.84 5.69 -2.19
CA ARG A 251 10.24 5.06 -3.46
C ARG A 251 11.52 5.69 -4.01
N GLN A 252 11.58 7.02 -4.06
CA GLN A 252 12.75 7.74 -4.53
C GLN A 252 14.00 7.38 -3.71
N PHE A 253 13.89 7.31 -2.39
CA PHE A 253 15.01 6.97 -1.50
C PHE A 253 15.44 5.49 -1.65
N THR A 254 14.49 4.57 -1.79
CA THR A 254 14.80 3.13 -1.92
C THR A 254 15.25 2.74 -3.33
N GLU A 255 14.59 3.24 -4.37
CA GLU A 255 14.79 2.77 -5.76
C GLU A 255 15.85 3.57 -6.50
N VAL A 256 15.88 4.90 -6.34
CA VAL A 256 16.87 5.77 -7.02
C VAL A 256 18.12 5.88 -6.16
N TRP A 257 17.95 6.28 -4.90
CA TRP A 257 19.08 6.44 -3.97
C TRP A 257 19.57 5.12 -3.38
N ARG A 258 18.91 3.98 -3.65
CA ARG A 258 19.32 2.64 -3.17
C ARG A 258 19.58 2.58 -1.66
N LEU A 259 18.95 3.46 -0.89
CA LEU A 259 19.05 3.40 0.56
C LEU A 259 18.37 2.13 1.04
N ARG A 260 19.08 1.39 1.87
CA ARG A 260 18.56 0.15 2.42
C ARG A 260 18.29 0.32 3.91
N ALA A 261 17.19 -0.27 4.39
CA ALA A 261 16.78 -0.17 5.79
C ALA A 261 17.84 -0.71 6.79
N ASP A 262 18.77 -1.55 6.32
CA ASP A 262 19.88 -2.15 7.07
C ASP A 262 21.16 -1.29 7.11
N GLU A 263 21.22 -0.16 6.41
CA GLU A 263 22.41 0.71 6.32
C GLU A 263 22.50 1.75 7.45
N GLY A 264 22.51 1.28 8.71
CA GLY A 264 22.73 2.13 9.89
C GLY A 264 21.82 3.36 9.94
N GLU A 265 22.41 4.56 10.13
CA GLU A 265 21.67 5.82 10.22
C GLU A 265 20.94 6.19 8.91
N ALA A 266 21.44 5.76 7.75
CA ALA A 266 20.76 5.99 6.46
C ALA A 266 19.55 5.05 6.27
N GLY A 267 19.61 3.83 6.82
CA GLY A 267 18.48 2.90 6.84
C GLY A 267 17.32 3.33 7.74
N ALA A 268 17.63 4.03 8.83
CA ALA A 268 16.62 4.59 9.72
C ALA A 268 15.68 5.59 9.00
N VAL A 269 16.18 6.31 7.98
CA VAL A 269 15.36 7.20 7.13
C VAL A 269 14.24 6.45 6.41
N ILE A 270 14.55 5.29 5.82
CA ILE A 270 13.56 4.45 5.11
C ILE A 270 12.46 4.00 6.06
N ALA A 271 12.85 3.57 7.25
CA ALA A 271 11.94 3.06 8.25
C ALA A 271 11.08 4.18 8.85
N VAL A 272 11.59 5.40 8.98
CA VAL A 272 10.80 6.60 9.33
C VAL A 272 9.73 6.91 8.29
N LEU A 273 10.08 6.92 7.00
CA LEU A 273 9.12 7.16 5.92
C LEU A 273 8.06 6.06 5.84
N ARG A 274 8.44 4.79 6.04
CA ARG A 274 7.49 3.68 6.17
C ARG A 274 6.54 3.90 7.35
N ALA A 275 7.08 4.16 8.53
CA ALA A 275 6.30 4.42 9.73
C ALA A 275 5.29 5.57 9.55
N ALA A 276 5.72 6.67 8.93
CA ALA A 276 4.85 7.78 8.61
C ALA A 276 3.74 7.36 7.63
N LEU A 277 4.08 6.59 6.58
CA LEU A 277 3.12 6.06 5.62
C LEU A 277 2.08 5.15 6.30
N LEU A 278 2.51 4.26 7.22
CA LEU A 278 1.61 3.37 7.98
C LEU A 278 0.60 4.16 8.84
N ARG A 279 0.96 5.37 9.30
CA ARG A 279 0.10 6.23 10.12
C ARG A 279 -0.87 7.10 9.31
N THR A 280 -0.59 7.33 8.04
CA THR A 280 -1.49 8.12 7.19
C THR A 280 -2.76 7.35 6.87
N ARG A 281 -3.92 8.03 6.88
CA ARG A 281 -5.26 7.46 6.60
C ARG A 281 -5.41 6.83 5.20
N SER A 282 -4.39 6.94 4.34
CA SER A 282 -4.42 6.60 2.91
C SER A 282 -3.19 5.80 2.41
N GLY A 283 -2.48 5.05 3.26
CA GLY A 283 -1.37 4.15 2.84
C GLY A 283 -1.66 2.63 2.93
N THR A 284 -1.67 1.90 1.80
CA THR A 284 -1.51 0.44 1.76
C THR A 284 -0.05 0.17 1.49
N LEU A 285 0.55 -0.73 2.28
CA LEU A 285 1.97 -1.04 2.17
C LEU A 285 2.12 -2.51 1.78
N SER A 286 2.43 -2.74 0.51
CA SER A 286 2.92 -4.04 0.04
C SER A 286 4.40 -4.15 0.38
N LEU A 287 4.80 -5.24 1.03
CA LEU A 287 6.18 -5.47 1.42
C LEU A 287 6.66 -6.81 0.90
N THR A 288 7.85 -6.78 0.31
CA THR A 288 8.58 -8.03 0.06
C THR A 288 9.00 -8.65 1.40
N PRO A 289 9.17 -9.99 1.46
CA PRO A 289 9.70 -10.68 2.63
C PRO A 289 10.94 -10.05 3.26
N GLN A 290 11.90 -9.67 2.41
CA GLN A 290 13.16 -9.07 2.83
C GLN A 290 12.95 -7.72 3.53
N GLN A 291 11.96 -6.95 3.10
CA GLN A 291 11.64 -5.67 3.71
C GLN A 291 11.00 -5.86 5.09
N VAL A 292 10.15 -6.87 5.27
CA VAL A 292 9.55 -7.21 6.57
C VAL A 292 10.64 -7.62 7.56
N GLN A 293 11.50 -8.56 7.17
CA GLN A 293 12.57 -9.05 8.04
C GLN A 293 13.55 -7.95 8.45
N ARG A 294 14.06 -7.17 7.50
CA ARG A 294 15.01 -6.08 7.80
C ARG A 294 14.42 -5.01 8.70
N THR A 295 13.13 -4.69 8.52
CA THR A 295 12.46 -3.68 9.36
C THR A 295 12.26 -4.21 10.79
N ALA A 296 12.03 -5.51 10.97
CA ALA A 296 11.94 -6.12 12.29
C ALA A 296 13.27 -6.15 13.06
N GLU A 297 14.39 -6.12 12.35
CA GLU A 297 15.77 -6.27 12.87
C GLU A 297 16.53 -4.94 13.05
N ALA A 298 15.96 -3.80 12.65
CA ALA A 298 16.66 -2.50 12.65
C ALA A 298 17.01 -1.95 14.06
N ASP A 299 18.10 -1.18 14.16
CA ASP A 299 18.65 -0.63 15.42
C ASP A 299 17.94 0.64 15.91
N MET A 300 17.51 0.65 17.17
CA MET A 300 16.65 1.67 17.80
C MET A 300 17.33 3.02 18.01
N VAL A 301 18.64 3.02 18.29
CA VAL A 301 19.38 4.25 18.63
C VAL A 301 19.39 5.24 17.45
N SER A 302 19.43 4.69 16.23
CA SER A 302 19.36 5.48 15.00
C SER A 302 17.99 6.14 14.80
N PHE A 303 16.89 5.59 15.34
CA PHE A 303 15.53 6.15 15.17
C PHE A 303 15.24 7.32 16.10
N GLU A 304 15.64 7.20 17.37
CA GLU A 304 15.40 8.24 18.39
C GLU A 304 16.07 9.56 17.99
N LYS A 305 17.24 9.49 17.35
CA LYS A 305 17.92 10.67 16.80
C LYS A 305 17.13 11.40 15.70
N ILE A 306 16.36 10.68 14.87
CA ILE A 306 15.67 11.25 13.71
C ILE A 306 14.34 11.90 14.08
N LEU A 307 13.58 11.29 14.99
CA LEU A 307 12.19 11.68 15.28
C LEU A 307 11.90 12.00 16.75
N GLY A 308 12.86 11.81 17.66
CA GLY A 308 12.63 11.95 19.11
C GLY A 308 11.69 10.88 19.68
N ASN A 309 11.19 11.10 20.91
CA ASN A 309 10.40 10.12 21.67
C ASN A 309 9.13 9.59 20.96
N THR A 310 8.42 10.44 20.21
CA THR A 310 7.23 10.04 19.44
C THR A 310 7.58 9.08 18.29
N GLY A 311 8.80 9.22 17.74
CA GLY A 311 9.34 8.30 16.74
C GLY A 311 9.61 6.91 17.30
N VAL A 312 10.09 6.81 18.54
CA VAL A 312 10.38 5.54 19.21
C VAL A 312 9.11 4.70 19.37
N GLN A 313 8.01 5.29 19.85
CA GLN A 313 6.72 4.58 19.97
C GLN A 313 6.20 4.10 18.61
N THR A 314 6.32 4.94 17.58
CA THR A 314 5.90 4.58 16.22
C THR A 314 6.75 3.44 15.65
N TYR A 315 8.06 3.42 15.92
CA TYR A 315 8.96 2.33 15.53
C TYR A 315 8.59 1.02 16.21
N TRP A 316 8.36 1.01 17.52
CA TRP A 316 7.93 -0.19 18.24
C TRP A 316 6.64 -0.76 17.69
N TRP A 317 5.67 0.11 17.41
CA TRP A 317 4.41 -0.27 16.79
C TRP A 317 4.62 -0.89 15.41
N MET A 318 5.46 -0.30 14.54
CA MET A 318 5.80 -0.88 13.23
C MET A 318 6.56 -2.20 13.37
N ARG A 319 7.52 -2.29 14.29
CA ARG A 319 8.31 -3.50 14.53
C ARG A 319 7.41 -4.66 14.98
N ALA A 320 6.42 -4.37 15.84
CA ALA A 320 5.39 -5.33 16.21
C ALA A 320 4.61 -5.81 14.98
N ALA A 321 4.17 -4.89 14.11
CA ALA A 321 3.50 -5.23 12.84
C ALA A 321 4.34 -6.18 11.98
N MET A 322 5.63 -5.88 11.78
CA MET A 322 6.54 -6.70 10.98
C MET A 322 6.78 -8.08 11.61
N ASN A 323 6.87 -8.14 12.94
CA ASN A 323 6.97 -9.41 13.65
C ASN A 323 5.69 -10.25 13.49
N ARG A 324 4.50 -9.64 13.53
CA ARG A 324 3.24 -10.36 13.26
C ARG A 324 3.14 -10.87 11.83
N ALA A 325 3.63 -10.09 10.87
CA ALA A 325 3.61 -10.45 9.46
C ALA A 325 4.43 -11.73 9.15
N ARG A 326 5.47 -12.03 9.94
CA ARG A 326 6.23 -13.30 9.86
C ARG A 326 5.39 -14.53 10.19
N SER A 327 4.30 -14.36 10.93
CA SER A 327 3.38 -15.41 11.37
C SER A 327 2.18 -15.55 10.43
N VAL A 328 2.07 -14.70 9.41
CA VAL A 328 1.06 -14.75 8.36
C VAL A 328 1.62 -15.56 7.18
N ALA A 329 0.81 -16.48 6.67
CA ALA A 329 1.20 -17.42 5.65
C ALA A 329 0.29 -17.37 4.43
N LEU A 330 0.88 -17.63 3.28
CA LEU A 330 0.18 -17.89 2.05
C LEU A 330 -0.12 -19.39 1.93
N ILE A 331 -1.39 -19.69 1.68
CA ILE A 331 -1.86 -21.04 1.38
C ILE A 331 -1.81 -21.23 -0.14
N ARG A 332 -1.11 -22.27 -0.58
CA ARG A 332 -0.87 -22.56 -2.00
C ARG A 332 -1.42 -23.92 -2.41
N GLN A 333 -1.93 -23.95 -3.64
CA GLN A 333 -2.27 -25.16 -4.38
C GLN A 333 -1.01 -25.92 -4.86
N PRO A 334 -1.15 -27.19 -5.31
CA PRO A 334 -0.03 -27.96 -5.85
C PRO A 334 0.65 -27.34 -7.07
N ASP A 335 -0.08 -26.55 -7.85
CA ASP A 335 0.43 -25.78 -9.00
C ASP A 335 1.24 -24.54 -8.58
N GLY A 336 1.31 -24.25 -7.28
CA GLY A 336 2.00 -23.12 -6.69
C GLY A 336 1.13 -21.87 -6.55
N ARG A 337 -0.09 -21.82 -7.08
CA ARG A 337 -0.96 -20.64 -7.00
C ARG A 337 -1.44 -20.39 -5.57
N GLY A 338 -1.37 -19.14 -5.12
CA GLY A 338 -1.94 -18.70 -3.85
C GLY A 338 -3.47 -18.72 -3.88
N VAL A 339 -4.11 -19.24 -2.82
CA VAL A 339 -5.58 -19.34 -2.73
C VAL A 339 -6.18 -18.61 -1.53
N GLY A 340 -5.36 -18.30 -0.53
CA GLY A 340 -5.83 -17.65 0.68
C GLY A 340 -4.70 -17.42 1.65
N THR A 341 -5.06 -16.83 2.77
CA THR A 341 -4.17 -16.49 3.87
C THR A 341 -4.47 -17.38 5.06
N GLY A 342 -3.47 -17.67 5.88
CA GLY A 342 -3.65 -18.20 7.22
C GLY A 342 -2.64 -17.57 8.16
N PHE A 343 -2.78 -17.80 9.46
CA PHE A 343 -1.81 -17.30 10.43
C PHE A 343 -1.55 -18.30 11.56
N LEU A 344 -0.34 -18.25 12.08
CA LEU A 344 0.14 -19.14 13.13
C LEU A 344 -0.47 -18.73 14.48
N VAL A 345 -1.02 -19.71 15.18
CA VAL A 345 -1.59 -19.54 16.53
C VAL A 345 -1.09 -20.65 17.45
N ARG A 346 -0.95 -20.33 18.74
CA ARG A 346 -0.60 -21.31 19.77
C ARG A 346 -1.87 -21.99 20.28
N GLY A 347 -1.85 -23.32 20.41
CA GLY A 347 -2.98 -24.12 20.85
C GLY A 347 -3.64 -23.61 22.14
N ARG A 348 -2.85 -23.38 23.18
CA ARG A 348 -3.31 -22.93 24.52
C ARG A 348 -4.00 -21.57 24.49
N ASP A 349 -3.67 -20.73 23.51
CA ASP A 349 -4.28 -19.41 23.36
C ASP A 349 -5.70 -19.54 22.77
N LEU A 350 -5.99 -20.66 22.09
CA LEU A 350 -7.31 -21.03 21.62
C LEU A 350 -8.09 -21.84 22.66
N HIS A 351 -7.47 -22.90 23.19
CA HIS A 351 -8.05 -23.80 24.18
C HIS A 351 -6.93 -24.53 24.94
N GLU A 352 -6.94 -24.48 26.27
CA GLU A 352 -5.86 -24.97 27.14
C GLU A 352 -5.39 -26.42 26.85
N PRO A 353 -6.28 -27.41 26.62
CA PRO A 353 -5.91 -28.78 26.22
C PRO A 353 -5.10 -28.93 24.93
N LEU A 354 -5.09 -27.93 24.04
CA LEU A 354 -4.26 -27.96 22.83
C LEU A 354 -2.77 -27.69 23.11
N GLY A 355 -2.41 -27.25 24.32
CA GLY A 355 -1.02 -27.07 24.75
C GLY A 355 -0.22 -26.04 23.93
N ASP A 356 1.11 -26.17 23.89
CA ASP A 356 1.99 -25.25 23.13
C ASP A 356 2.09 -25.56 21.63
N GLU A 357 1.30 -26.50 21.12
CA GLU A 357 1.36 -26.87 19.72
C GLU A 357 0.97 -25.68 18.82
N LEU A 358 1.67 -25.56 17.69
CA LEU A 358 1.43 -24.52 16.71
C LEU A 358 0.47 -25.01 15.63
N PHE A 359 -0.57 -24.23 15.38
CA PHE A 359 -1.58 -24.49 14.36
C PHE A 359 -1.66 -23.33 13.37
N LEU A 360 -2.11 -23.60 12.15
CA LEU A 360 -2.53 -22.54 11.23
C LEU A 360 -4.04 -22.35 11.34
N LEU A 361 -4.49 -21.13 11.61
CA LEU A 361 -5.89 -20.75 11.49
C LEU A 361 -6.12 -20.10 10.12
N THR A 362 -7.17 -20.54 9.41
CA THR A 362 -7.63 -19.99 8.12
C THR A 362 -9.13 -20.20 7.98
N ASN A 363 -9.74 -19.78 6.87
CA ASN A 363 -11.15 -20.06 6.62
C ASN A 363 -11.41 -21.48 6.13
N ALA A 364 -12.61 -22.00 6.44
CA ALA A 364 -13.05 -23.29 5.95
C ALA A 364 -13.27 -23.28 4.43
N HIS A 365 -13.75 -22.17 3.86
CA HIS A 365 -13.84 -22.04 2.41
C HIS A 365 -12.48 -21.98 1.69
N VAL A 366 -11.38 -21.74 2.42
CA VAL A 366 -10.02 -21.80 1.85
C VAL A 366 -9.47 -23.22 1.94
N VAL A 367 -9.50 -23.85 3.12
CA VAL A 367 -9.05 -25.24 3.32
C VAL A 367 -10.09 -26.08 4.05
N SER A 368 -10.52 -27.16 3.41
CA SER A 368 -11.48 -28.11 3.98
C SER A 368 -11.44 -29.47 3.31
N ASP A 369 -11.73 -30.52 4.08
CA ASP A 369 -11.93 -31.88 3.59
C ASP A 369 -13.42 -32.29 3.52
N SER A 370 -14.32 -31.40 3.94
CA SER A 370 -15.77 -31.61 3.87
C SER A 370 -16.23 -31.70 2.41
N PRO A 371 -16.93 -32.79 2.00
CA PRO A 371 -17.49 -32.91 0.65
C PRO A 371 -18.50 -31.81 0.28
N GLU A 372 -19.12 -31.19 1.28
CA GLU A 372 -20.12 -30.13 1.13
C GLU A 372 -19.49 -28.81 0.66
N GLN A 373 -18.22 -28.55 0.98
CA GLN A 373 -17.50 -27.32 0.66
C GLN A 373 -16.79 -27.41 -0.70
N ARG A 374 -17.58 -27.49 -1.77
CA ARG A 374 -17.07 -27.54 -3.15
C ARG A 374 -16.30 -26.26 -3.49
N GLY A 375 -14.98 -26.40 -3.71
CA GLY A 375 -14.10 -25.30 -4.09
C GLY A 375 -13.02 -24.97 -3.05
N ALA A 376 -13.19 -25.43 -1.80
CA ALA A 376 -12.13 -25.37 -0.80
C ALA A 376 -10.98 -26.31 -1.16
N LEU A 377 -9.75 -25.90 -0.85
CA LEU A 377 -8.57 -26.74 -1.05
C LEU A 377 -8.57 -27.88 -0.02
N ARG A 378 -8.41 -29.11 -0.48
CA ARG A 378 -8.25 -30.25 0.43
C ARG A 378 -6.96 -30.13 1.24
N SER A 379 -6.98 -30.56 2.50
CA SER A 379 -5.83 -30.46 3.39
C SER A 379 -4.60 -31.18 2.83
N ASP A 380 -4.79 -32.35 2.20
CA ASP A 380 -3.74 -33.15 1.57
C ASP A 380 -3.11 -32.52 0.31
N LYS A 381 -3.73 -31.46 -0.21
CA LYS A 381 -3.24 -30.68 -1.36
C LYS A 381 -2.75 -29.28 -0.96
N ALA A 382 -2.95 -28.88 0.29
CA ALA A 382 -2.55 -27.57 0.79
C ALA A 382 -1.07 -27.57 1.18
N SER A 383 -0.37 -26.54 0.72
CA SER A 383 0.95 -26.19 1.25
C SER A 383 0.95 -24.76 1.79
N VAL A 384 1.71 -24.54 2.85
CA VAL A 384 1.73 -23.28 3.60
C VAL A 384 3.12 -22.69 3.53
N ALA A 385 3.23 -21.41 3.17
CA ALA A 385 4.51 -20.70 3.08
C ALA A 385 4.46 -19.40 3.89
N PHE A 386 5.38 -19.25 4.84
CA PHE A 386 5.58 -18.01 5.59
C PHE A 386 6.58 -17.13 4.84
N GLU A 387 6.08 -16.34 3.88
CA GLU A 387 6.94 -15.65 2.91
C GLU A 387 7.93 -14.71 3.60
N ALA A 388 7.51 -13.98 4.64
CA ALA A 388 8.35 -13.08 5.44
C ALA A 388 9.48 -13.75 6.25
N THR A 389 9.65 -15.08 6.14
CA THR A 389 10.75 -15.84 6.74
C THR A 389 11.76 -16.38 5.73
N ALA A 390 11.56 -16.07 4.44
CA ALA A 390 12.50 -16.42 3.39
C ALA A 390 13.78 -15.57 3.51
N ASP A 391 14.93 -16.24 3.71
CA ASP A 391 16.24 -15.61 3.53
C ASP A 391 16.42 -15.11 2.09
N SER A 392 17.31 -14.13 1.88
CA SER A 392 17.49 -13.40 0.62
C SER A 392 17.65 -14.26 -0.65
N ASP A 393 18.12 -15.50 -0.52
CA ASP A 393 18.38 -16.45 -1.62
C ASP A 393 17.61 -17.77 -1.52
N ARG A 394 16.63 -17.90 -0.60
CA ARG A 394 15.91 -19.15 -0.37
C ARG A 394 14.41 -18.98 -0.57
N THR A 395 13.79 -19.89 -1.31
CA THR A 395 12.33 -20.02 -1.34
C THR A 395 11.83 -20.31 0.07
N PRO A 396 10.74 -19.65 0.53
CA PRO A 396 10.17 -19.92 1.84
C PRO A 396 9.85 -21.42 1.96
N ARG A 397 10.21 -22.00 3.11
CA ARG A 397 9.97 -23.42 3.37
C ARG A 397 8.47 -23.68 3.25
N ARG A 398 8.11 -24.69 2.44
CA ARG A 398 6.73 -25.16 2.35
C ARG A 398 6.46 -26.14 3.49
N HIS A 399 5.41 -25.85 4.25
CA HIS A 399 4.90 -26.72 5.30
C HIS A 399 3.67 -27.46 4.77
N LEU A 400 3.60 -28.76 5.05
CA LEU A 400 2.46 -29.60 4.69
C LEU A 400 1.49 -29.68 5.85
N VAL A 401 0.20 -29.78 5.52
CA VAL A 401 -0.88 -29.99 6.48
C VAL A 401 -1.02 -31.49 6.73
N ARG A 402 -1.04 -31.89 8.01
CA ARG A 402 -1.27 -33.27 8.45
C ARG A 402 -2.76 -33.60 8.47
N GLU A 403 -3.53 -32.72 9.09
CA GLU A 403 -4.97 -32.87 9.29
C GLU A 403 -5.62 -31.52 9.61
N ILE A 404 -6.94 -31.48 9.52
CA ILE A 404 -7.77 -30.40 10.05
C ILE A 404 -8.16 -30.80 11.48
N ALA A 405 -7.52 -30.21 12.48
CA ALA A 405 -7.75 -30.52 13.90
C ALA A 405 -9.12 -30.04 14.39
N TRP A 406 -9.66 -29.00 13.76
CA TRP A 406 -11.02 -28.50 13.99
C TRP A 406 -11.51 -27.73 12.76
N ASN A 407 -12.80 -27.83 12.45
CA ASN A 407 -13.43 -27.13 11.33
C ASN A 407 -14.81 -26.61 11.75
N SER A 408 -15.19 -25.46 11.20
CA SER A 408 -16.54 -24.91 11.23
C SER A 408 -16.93 -24.45 9.83
N PRO A 409 -18.14 -24.80 9.34
CA PRO A 409 -18.54 -24.47 7.99
C PRO A 409 -18.84 -22.98 7.77
N PRO A 410 -18.88 -22.49 6.51
CA PRO A 410 -19.06 -21.09 6.14
C PRO A 410 -20.29 -20.41 6.75
N GLU A 411 -21.39 -21.13 6.90
CA GLU A 411 -22.63 -20.63 7.49
C GLU A 411 -22.53 -20.34 9.00
N LEU A 412 -21.53 -20.92 9.67
CA LEU A 412 -21.25 -20.72 11.09
C LEU A 412 -20.03 -19.80 11.27
N LEU A 413 -18.87 -20.36 11.60
CA LEU A 413 -17.65 -19.60 11.89
C LEU A 413 -16.61 -19.64 10.77
N ASP A 414 -16.89 -20.30 9.66
CA ASP A 414 -16.03 -20.37 8.47
C ASP A 414 -14.53 -20.50 8.79
N ALA A 415 -14.15 -21.50 9.59
CA ALA A 415 -12.80 -21.56 10.14
C ALA A 415 -12.26 -22.99 10.14
N SER A 416 -10.99 -23.13 9.82
CA SER A 416 -10.24 -24.39 9.85
C SER A 416 -8.97 -24.20 10.67
N LEU A 417 -8.78 -25.06 11.67
CA LEU A 417 -7.57 -25.16 12.46
C LEU A 417 -6.72 -26.31 11.91
N LEU A 418 -5.62 -25.97 11.24
CA LEU A 418 -4.78 -26.93 10.53
C LEU A 418 -3.58 -27.33 11.39
N ARG A 419 -3.34 -28.64 11.50
CA ARG A 419 -2.15 -29.20 12.16
C ARG A 419 -1.07 -29.45 11.11
N PHE A 420 0.17 -29.06 11.39
CA PHE A 420 1.29 -29.29 10.48
C PHE A 420 1.81 -30.73 10.56
N VAL A 421 2.38 -31.23 9.45
CA VAL A 421 3.21 -32.44 9.48
C VAL A 421 4.48 -32.18 10.30
N GLU A 422 5.12 -31.05 10.01
CA GLU A 422 6.25 -30.49 10.77
C GLU A 422 5.98 -29.00 11.03
N PRO A 423 5.87 -28.57 12.29
CA PRO A 423 5.57 -27.19 12.63
C PRO A 423 6.72 -26.26 12.21
N PRO A 424 6.41 -25.00 11.88
CA PRO A 424 7.45 -23.99 11.65
C PRO A 424 8.29 -23.76 12.91
N VAL A 425 9.60 -23.53 12.73
CA VAL A 425 10.57 -23.29 13.80
C VAL A 425 11.01 -21.83 13.74
N GLY A 426 11.10 -21.17 14.90
CA GLY A 426 11.57 -19.78 14.99
C GLY A 426 10.58 -18.73 14.49
N ILE A 427 9.30 -19.11 14.32
CA ILE A 427 8.20 -18.20 14.02
C ILE A 427 7.34 -18.09 15.27
N GLU A 428 7.27 -16.91 15.86
CA GLU A 428 6.38 -16.65 16.99
C GLU A 428 4.92 -16.65 16.51
N PRO A 429 3.98 -17.31 17.19
CA PRO A 429 2.56 -17.24 16.83
C PRO A 429 1.98 -15.85 17.08
N CYS A 430 0.90 -15.53 16.38
CA CYS A 430 0.11 -14.33 16.63
C CYS A 430 -0.57 -14.41 18.02
N PRO A 431 -0.42 -13.40 18.89
CA PRO A 431 -1.21 -13.32 20.11
C PRO A 431 -2.68 -13.09 19.75
N VAL A 432 -3.58 -13.69 20.52
CA VAL A 432 -5.03 -13.51 20.37
C VAL A 432 -5.58 -12.71 21.54
N SER A 433 -6.56 -11.85 21.28
CA SER A 433 -7.22 -11.04 22.30
C SER A 433 -8.71 -11.33 22.36
N ASP A 434 -9.19 -11.59 23.58
CA ASP A 434 -10.60 -11.74 23.89
C ASP A 434 -11.33 -10.40 24.03
N SER A 435 -10.63 -9.28 23.80
CA SER A 435 -11.19 -7.93 23.92
C SER A 435 -11.43 -7.33 22.55
N LEU A 436 -12.61 -6.74 22.36
CA LEU A 436 -12.89 -5.89 21.21
C LEU A 436 -12.73 -4.43 21.58
N PRO A 437 -12.19 -3.59 20.66
CA PRO A 437 -12.13 -2.16 20.90
C PRO A 437 -13.54 -1.58 20.91
N VAL A 438 -13.77 -0.58 21.77
CA VAL A 438 -15.07 0.10 21.88
C VAL A 438 -15.43 0.77 20.55
N THR A 439 -16.63 0.58 20.03
CA THR A 439 -17.06 1.21 18.78
C THR A 439 -17.21 2.73 18.93
N ASP A 440 -16.10 3.44 18.74
CA ASP A 440 -16.02 4.90 18.62
C ASP A 440 -15.52 5.28 17.21
N GLU A 441 -15.79 6.49 16.75
CA GLU A 441 -15.57 6.91 15.35
C GLU A 441 -14.11 6.80 14.88
N ASP A 442 -13.16 6.74 15.82
CA ASP A 442 -11.72 6.68 15.57
C ASP A 442 -11.10 5.27 15.66
N GLN A 443 -11.85 4.23 16.05
CA GLN A 443 -11.26 2.90 16.20
C GLN A 443 -10.91 2.26 14.87
N ARG A 444 -9.77 1.56 14.88
CA ARG A 444 -9.14 1.00 13.68
C ARG A 444 -8.77 -0.46 13.93
N VAL A 445 -8.85 -1.26 12.87
CA VAL A 445 -8.33 -2.62 12.83
C VAL A 445 -7.29 -2.72 11.73
N TYR A 446 -6.42 -3.73 11.75
CA TYR A 446 -5.40 -3.87 10.72
C TYR A 446 -5.45 -5.28 10.16
N VAL A 447 -5.30 -5.42 8.85
CA VAL A 447 -5.30 -6.74 8.20
C VAL A 447 -3.93 -6.94 7.54
N ILE A 448 -3.33 -8.10 7.77
CA ILE A 448 -2.10 -8.52 7.09
C ILE A 448 -2.42 -9.80 6.34
N GLY A 449 -2.15 -9.87 5.05
CA GLY A 449 -2.42 -11.06 4.27
C GLY A 449 -1.84 -11.04 2.86
N HIS A 450 -2.36 -11.92 2.01
CA HIS A 450 -1.91 -12.10 0.64
C HIS A 450 -3.01 -11.78 -0.39
N PRO A 451 -3.30 -10.49 -0.63
CA PRO A 451 -4.16 -10.05 -1.72
C PRO A 451 -3.82 -10.73 -3.05
N LEU A 452 -4.83 -11.21 -3.77
CA LEU A 452 -4.75 -11.92 -5.04
C LEU A 452 -3.86 -13.19 -5.00
N GLY A 453 -3.53 -13.69 -3.80
CA GLY A 453 -2.57 -14.78 -3.61
C GLY A 453 -1.12 -14.40 -3.96
N GLY A 454 -0.81 -13.09 -3.98
CA GLY A 454 0.50 -12.52 -4.27
C GLY A 454 1.30 -12.19 -3.01
N ASP A 455 2.11 -11.13 -3.10
CA ASP A 455 3.00 -10.69 -2.03
C ASP A 455 2.25 -10.32 -0.75
N LEU A 456 2.96 -10.42 0.37
CA LEU A 456 2.45 -9.99 1.67
C LEU A 456 2.13 -8.50 1.69
N SER A 457 0.94 -8.15 2.16
CA SER A 457 0.42 -6.79 2.16
C SER A 457 -0.21 -6.41 3.50
N PHE A 458 -0.07 -5.14 3.86
CA PHE A 458 -0.63 -4.54 5.06
C PHE A 458 -1.76 -3.57 4.68
N SER A 459 -2.98 -3.88 5.14
CA SER A 459 -4.15 -3.04 4.98
C SER A 459 -4.30 -2.11 6.17
N LEU A 460 -3.91 -0.86 5.96
CA LEU A 460 -3.85 0.19 6.99
C LEU A 460 -4.66 1.43 6.58
N GLN A 461 -5.23 1.42 5.37
CA GLN A 461 -6.13 2.44 4.83
C GLN A 461 -7.54 2.16 5.24
N ASP A 462 -8.36 3.22 5.32
CA ASP A 462 -9.81 3.15 5.58
C ASP A 462 -10.14 2.06 6.60
N ASN A 463 -9.30 1.85 7.61
CA ASN A 463 -9.33 0.62 8.38
C ASN A 463 -10.22 0.78 9.61
N ARG A 464 -11.23 1.64 9.46
CA ARG A 464 -12.18 1.98 10.51
C ARG A 464 -12.97 0.73 10.88
N LEU A 465 -13.08 0.49 12.18
CA LEU A 465 -14.07 -0.43 12.70
C LEU A 465 -15.43 0.25 12.66
N LEU A 466 -16.33 -0.25 11.82
CA LEU A 466 -17.67 0.33 11.64
C LEU A 466 -18.62 -0.10 12.75
N ASP A 467 -18.62 -1.38 13.10
CA ASP A 467 -19.48 -1.95 14.13
C ASP A 467 -18.98 -3.35 14.53
N HIS A 468 -19.46 -3.87 15.65
CA HIS A 468 -19.28 -5.26 16.04
C HIS A 468 -20.47 -5.79 16.87
N GLU A 469 -20.71 -7.09 16.83
CA GLU A 469 -21.76 -7.75 17.63
C GLU A 469 -21.27 -8.19 19.02
N GLY A 470 -20.08 -7.76 19.42
CA GLY A 470 -19.47 -8.09 20.71
C GLY A 470 -20.20 -7.53 21.95
N PRO A 471 -19.93 -8.10 23.13
CA PRO A 471 -20.55 -7.68 24.38
C PRO A 471 -20.17 -6.25 24.79
N THR A 472 -20.95 -5.58 25.65
CA THR A 472 -22.17 -6.05 26.33
C THR A 472 -23.48 -5.73 25.62
N SER A 473 -23.47 -4.90 24.58
CA SER A 473 -24.67 -4.44 23.89
C SER A 473 -24.92 -5.06 22.51
N GLY A 474 -23.95 -5.84 22.01
CA GLY A 474 -24.05 -6.49 20.71
C GLY A 474 -25.21 -7.49 20.63
N LYS A 475 -25.79 -7.62 19.44
CA LYS A 475 -26.91 -8.52 19.15
C LYS A 475 -26.56 -9.46 17.99
N PRO A 476 -25.77 -10.52 18.25
CA PRO A 476 -25.39 -11.48 17.23
C PRO A 476 -26.61 -12.11 16.57
N THR A 477 -26.60 -12.17 15.24
CA THR A 477 -27.69 -12.82 14.49
C THR A 477 -27.71 -14.34 14.72
N ILE A 478 -26.53 -14.94 14.89
CA ILE A 478 -26.35 -16.36 15.19
C ILE A 478 -25.67 -16.49 16.56
N ALA A 479 -26.27 -17.26 17.46
CA ALA A 479 -25.71 -17.48 18.79
C ALA A 479 -24.30 -18.09 18.71
N GLY A 480 -23.33 -17.47 19.40
CA GLY A 480 -21.93 -17.90 19.40
C GLY A 480 -21.10 -17.44 18.20
N ARG A 481 -21.70 -16.79 17.19
CA ARG A 481 -21.00 -16.16 16.06
C ARG A 481 -21.09 -14.64 16.21
N VAL A 482 -19.99 -14.01 16.60
CA VAL A 482 -19.88 -12.55 16.72
C VAL A 482 -19.15 -11.99 15.50
N LEU A 483 -19.78 -11.05 14.81
CA LEU A 483 -19.22 -10.40 13.63
C LEU A 483 -18.60 -9.03 13.94
N LEU A 484 -17.61 -8.68 13.12
CA LEU A 484 -16.88 -7.42 13.10
C LEU A 484 -17.01 -6.84 11.70
N HIS A 485 -17.52 -5.61 11.56
CA HIS A 485 -17.54 -4.90 10.28
C HIS A 485 -16.51 -3.79 10.28
N TYR A 486 -15.64 -3.79 9.28
CA TYR A 486 -14.58 -2.79 9.14
C TYR A 486 -14.34 -2.47 7.66
N ARG A 487 -13.59 -1.41 7.42
CA ARG A 487 -13.36 -0.87 6.08
C ARG A 487 -11.97 -1.19 5.51
N ALA A 488 -11.10 -1.82 6.31
CA ALA A 488 -9.71 -2.12 5.93
C ALA A 488 -9.68 -2.89 4.60
N PRO A 489 -9.04 -2.38 3.52
CA PRO A 489 -9.12 -2.95 2.19
C PRO A 489 -8.66 -4.41 2.16
N THR A 490 -9.40 -5.24 1.46
CA THR A 490 -9.06 -6.64 1.22
C THR A 490 -9.44 -6.99 -0.21
N GLU A 491 -8.68 -7.87 -0.83
CA GLU A 491 -8.92 -8.38 -2.17
C GLU A 491 -9.12 -9.91 -2.08
N PRO A 492 -9.68 -10.57 -3.10
CA PRO A 492 -9.69 -12.03 -3.17
C PRO A 492 -8.30 -12.60 -2.85
N GLY A 493 -8.19 -13.58 -1.95
CA GLY A 493 -6.90 -14.09 -1.43
C GLY A 493 -6.54 -13.58 -0.03
N SER A 494 -7.14 -12.47 0.42
CA SER A 494 -7.08 -12.04 1.83
C SER A 494 -7.94 -12.91 2.76
N SER A 495 -8.82 -13.77 2.25
CA SER A 495 -9.58 -14.74 3.06
C SER A 495 -8.65 -15.53 3.98
N GLY A 496 -8.95 -15.50 5.27
CA GLY A 496 -8.22 -16.18 6.33
C GLY A 496 -7.13 -15.33 6.97
N SER A 497 -7.05 -14.04 6.58
CA SER A 497 -6.13 -13.09 7.21
C SER A 497 -6.53 -12.78 8.66
N PRO A 498 -5.55 -12.60 9.55
CA PRO A 498 -5.81 -12.06 10.88
C PRO A 498 -6.26 -10.60 10.81
N VAL A 499 -7.26 -10.27 11.62
CA VAL A 499 -7.69 -8.91 11.91
C VAL A 499 -7.10 -8.52 13.26
N PHE A 500 -6.23 -7.51 13.27
CA PHE A 500 -5.51 -7.04 14.44
C PHE A 500 -6.14 -5.79 15.06
N SER A 501 -6.00 -5.66 16.39
CA SER A 501 -6.21 -4.41 17.11
C SER A 501 -5.06 -3.41 16.87
N ALA A 502 -5.16 -2.21 17.45
CA ALA A 502 -4.07 -1.24 17.46
C ALA A 502 -2.79 -1.73 18.15
N ASP A 503 -2.89 -2.73 19.04
CA ASP A 503 -1.74 -3.31 19.75
C ASP A 503 -1.15 -4.54 19.05
N TRP A 504 -1.62 -4.86 17.83
CA TRP A 504 -1.21 -6.02 17.05
C TRP A 504 -1.56 -7.37 17.69
N ASP A 505 -2.68 -7.42 18.42
CA ASP A 505 -3.32 -8.66 18.86
C ASP A 505 -4.43 -9.06 17.90
N VAL A 506 -4.53 -10.35 17.59
CA VAL A 506 -5.60 -10.88 16.73
C VAL A 506 -6.91 -10.80 17.47
N ILE A 507 -7.84 -10.02 16.93
CA ILE A 507 -9.21 -9.91 17.40
C ILE A 507 -10.18 -10.64 16.48
N GLY A 508 -9.80 -10.97 15.24
CA GLY A 508 -10.71 -11.70 14.36
C GLY A 508 -10.05 -12.39 13.17
N LEU A 509 -10.85 -13.19 12.47
CA LEU A 509 -10.53 -13.87 11.23
C LEU A 509 -11.30 -13.21 10.08
N HIS A 510 -10.63 -12.59 9.12
CA HIS A 510 -11.28 -12.02 7.93
C HIS A 510 -11.83 -13.15 7.06
N HIS A 511 -13.11 -13.08 6.68
CA HIS A 511 -13.75 -14.16 5.90
C HIS A 511 -14.61 -13.67 4.72
N ALA A 512 -15.11 -12.43 4.77
CA ALA A 512 -15.98 -11.90 3.72
C ALA A 512 -15.83 -10.39 3.57
N GLY A 513 -16.35 -9.86 2.46
CA GLY A 513 -16.46 -8.44 2.20
C GLY A 513 -17.39 -8.16 1.03
N ALA A 514 -18.18 -7.09 1.13
CA ALA A 514 -19.07 -6.67 0.06
C ALA A 514 -19.43 -5.18 0.17
N ASP A 515 -19.88 -4.61 -0.95
CA ASP A 515 -20.32 -3.21 -1.03
C ASP A 515 -21.64 -2.94 -0.33
N PHE A 516 -22.44 -3.99 -0.12
CA PHE A 516 -23.76 -3.91 0.47
C PHE A 516 -23.91 -4.94 1.59
N MET A 517 -23.05 -4.84 2.60
CA MET A 517 -23.17 -5.65 3.82
C MET A 517 -24.30 -5.13 4.70
N PRO A 518 -25.24 -5.98 5.17
CA PRO A 518 -26.24 -5.60 6.15
C PRO A 518 -25.58 -5.02 7.41
N LYS A 519 -26.11 -3.91 7.94
CA LYS A 519 -25.54 -3.34 9.17
C LYS A 519 -25.71 -4.30 10.35
N LEU A 520 -24.68 -4.44 11.18
CA LEU A 520 -24.71 -5.30 12.37
C LEU A 520 -25.72 -4.82 13.42
N ASN A 521 -25.97 -5.66 14.42
CA ASN A 521 -26.79 -5.37 15.59
C ASN A 521 -28.27 -5.06 15.28
N GLY A 522 -28.78 -5.59 14.16
CA GLY A 522 -30.15 -5.38 13.71
C GLY A 522 -30.44 -3.95 13.21
N LYS A 523 -29.39 -3.16 12.93
CA LYS A 523 -29.54 -1.84 12.33
C LYS A 523 -30.04 -1.98 10.88
N GLN A 524 -30.95 -1.11 10.46
CA GLN A 524 -31.47 -1.16 9.09
C GLN A 524 -30.47 -0.59 8.06
N GLY A 525 -30.55 -1.11 6.85
CA GLY A 525 -29.75 -0.71 5.69
C GLY A 525 -28.49 -1.55 5.48
N THR A 526 -27.69 -1.13 4.51
CA THR A 526 -26.40 -1.74 4.17
C THR A 526 -25.30 -0.68 4.14
N TYR A 527 -24.05 -1.11 4.16
CA TYR A 527 -22.88 -0.29 3.83
C TYR A 527 -21.80 -1.18 3.21
N ALA A 528 -20.82 -0.57 2.54
CA ALA A 528 -19.65 -1.27 2.07
C ALA A 528 -18.74 -1.59 3.26
N ALA A 529 -18.45 -2.88 3.48
CA ALA A 529 -17.61 -3.36 4.58
C ALA A 529 -17.00 -4.72 4.30
N ASN A 530 -15.86 -4.95 4.95
CA ASN A 530 -15.30 -6.26 5.21
C ASN A 530 -15.82 -6.80 6.55
N GLU A 531 -15.98 -8.10 6.61
CA GLU A 531 -16.49 -8.83 7.77
C GLU A 531 -15.42 -9.77 8.31
N GLY A 532 -15.26 -9.75 9.63
CA GLY A 532 -14.44 -10.70 10.36
C GLY A 532 -15.23 -11.42 11.44
N ILE A 533 -14.79 -12.62 11.77
CA ILE A 533 -15.36 -13.43 12.84
C ILE A 533 -14.49 -13.21 14.08
N TRP A 534 -15.12 -12.84 15.19
CA TRP A 534 -14.42 -12.57 16.44
C TRP A 534 -13.65 -13.81 16.91
N ILE A 535 -12.37 -13.63 17.25
CA ILE A 535 -11.50 -14.76 17.61
C ILE A 535 -12.05 -15.56 18.79
N ARG A 536 -12.71 -14.89 19.75
CA ARG A 536 -13.31 -15.56 20.90
C ARG A 536 -14.48 -16.48 20.51
N SER A 537 -15.26 -16.16 19.47
CA SER A 537 -16.28 -17.07 18.96
C SER A 537 -15.67 -18.40 18.49
N ILE A 538 -14.50 -18.34 17.85
CA ILE A 538 -13.74 -19.52 17.42
C ILE A 538 -13.22 -20.29 18.63
N LYS A 539 -12.62 -19.61 19.62
CA LYS A 539 -12.13 -20.22 20.87
C LYS A 539 -13.22 -21.00 21.61
N GLU A 540 -14.39 -20.38 21.79
CA GLU A 540 -15.51 -21.01 22.48
C GLU A 540 -16.08 -22.20 21.70
N ALA A 541 -16.12 -22.14 20.37
CA ALA A 541 -16.56 -23.26 19.54
C ALA A 541 -15.58 -24.44 19.55
N ILE A 542 -14.27 -24.16 19.51
CA ILE A 542 -13.24 -25.17 19.71
C ILE A 542 -13.45 -25.84 21.08
N ALA A 543 -13.52 -25.07 22.17
CA ALA A 543 -13.72 -25.62 23.51
C ALA A 543 -14.98 -26.50 23.62
N ARG A 544 -16.10 -26.09 23.00
CA ARG A 544 -17.33 -26.90 22.97
C ARG A 544 -17.16 -28.23 22.23
N SER A 545 -16.37 -28.27 21.16
CA SER A 545 -16.12 -29.51 20.40
C SER A 545 -15.36 -30.56 21.21
N PHE A 546 -14.47 -30.13 22.12
CA PHE A 546 -13.74 -31.04 23.03
C PHE A 546 -14.63 -31.61 24.14
N ILE A 547 -15.66 -30.87 24.56
CA ILE A 547 -16.63 -31.36 25.57
C ILE A 547 -17.60 -32.37 24.93
N GLY A 548 -18.02 -32.15 23.68
CA GLY A 548 -18.95 -33.02 22.96
C GLY A 548 -18.34 -34.31 22.39
N GLY A 549 -17.02 -34.43 22.32
CA GLY A 549 -16.30 -35.61 21.81
C GLY A 549 -16.09 -36.75 22.82
N SER A 550 -16.72 -36.66 23.99
CA SER A 550 -16.65 -37.70 25.04
C SER A 550 -17.81 -38.70 24.89
N HIS A 551 -17.87 -39.46 23.80
CA HIS A 551 -18.75 -40.62 23.67
C HIS A 551 -18.07 -41.80 22.98
#